data_AF-A0A373FAU4-F1
#
_entry.id   AF-A0A373FAU4-F1
#
_cell.length_a   1.000
_cell.length_b   1.000
_cell.length_c   1.000
_cell.angle_alpha   90.00
_cell.angle_beta   90.00
_cell.angle_gamma   90.00
#
_symmetry.space_group_name_H-M   'P 1'
#
loop_
_entity.id
_entity.type
_entity.pdbx_description
1 polymer ?
#
loop_
_entity_poly.entity_id
_entity_poly.type
_entity_poly.pdbx_seq_one_letter_code
_entity_poly.pdbx_strand_id
1 'polypeptide(L)'
;MSIVVYYLRNDQPEGEQPQWQPQCLPFTDAQMSEALKQCQVLRGDPRHAHVTISSELRDMVGPVGVAAVENGQTPDGHSYEWSKAGRAGASRKNAQQPPVTREQMDR
;
A
#
# COMPACT_ATOMS: atom_id res chain seq x y z
N MET A 1 6.36 -21.59 1.64
CA MET A 1 5.66 -20.57 0.85
C MET A 1 4.88 -19.73 1.84
N SER A 2 5.25 -18.47 1.97
CA SER A 2 4.68 -17.55 2.97
C SER A 2 4.26 -16.23 2.36
N ILE A 3 4.63 -15.98 1.11
CA ILE A 3 4.18 -14.86 0.32
C ILE A 3 3.67 -15.42 -1.00
N VAL A 4 2.54 -14.90 -1.47
CA VAL A 4 1.96 -15.23 -2.77
C VAL A 4 1.56 -13.94 -3.45
N VAL A 5 1.99 -13.76 -4.70
CA VAL A 5 1.51 -12.68 -5.57
C VAL A 5 0.45 -13.25 -6.50
N TYR A 6 -0.77 -12.76 -6.39
CA TYR A 6 -1.89 -13.06 -7.27
C TYR A 6 -2.06 -11.96 -8.31
N TYR A 7 -2.39 -12.33 -9.53
CA TYR A 7 -2.71 -11.37 -10.58
C TYR A 7 -3.56 -12.02 -11.66
N LEU A 8 -4.19 -11.19 -12.49
CA LEU A 8 -4.85 -11.63 -13.72
C LEU A 8 -3.94 -11.34 -14.90
N ARG A 9 -3.84 -12.27 -15.84
CA ARG A 9 -3.09 -12.13 -17.10
C ARG A 9 -4.05 -12.21 -18.28
N ASN A 10 -3.88 -11.32 -19.25
CA ASN A 10 -4.55 -11.36 -20.54
C ASN A 10 -3.56 -11.81 -21.61
N ASP A 11 -3.87 -12.94 -22.25
CA ASP A 11 -3.08 -13.49 -23.37
C ASP A 11 -3.68 -13.16 -24.74
N GLN A 12 -4.81 -12.46 -24.77
CA GLN A 12 -5.44 -12.06 -26.03
C GLN A 12 -4.57 -11.03 -26.77
N PRO A 13 -4.61 -11.03 -28.12
CA PRO A 13 -3.96 -10.01 -28.93
C PRO A 13 -4.43 -8.59 -28.58
N GLU A 14 -3.59 -7.62 -28.92
CA GLU A 14 -3.90 -6.21 -28.70
C GLU A 14 -5.12 -5.79 -29.56
N GLY A 15 -6.09 -5.13 -28.94
CA GLY A 15 -7.33 -4.70 -29.60
C GLY A 15 -8.49 -5.69 -29.49
N GLU A 16 -8.26 -6.92 -29.04
CA GLU A 16 -9.34 -7.88 -28.75
C GLU A 16 -9.86 -7.73 -27.32
N GLN A 17 -11.06 -8.27 -27.08
CA GLN A 17 -11.64 -8.27 -25.73
C GLN A 17 -10.73 -9.07 -24.78
N PRO A 18 -10.29 -8.49 -23.65
CA PRO A 18 -9.35 -9.17 -22.77
C PRO A 18 -9.99 -10.39 -22.12
N GLN A 19 -9.26 -11.51 -22.11
CA GLN A 19 -9.62 -12.72 -21.39
C GLN A 19 -8.67 -12.89 -20.20
N TRP A 20 -9.17 -12.58 -19.02
CA TRP A 20 -8.38 -12.60 -17.79
C TRP A 20 -8.26 -14.01 -17.22
N GLN A 21 -7.03 -14.48 -17.05
CA GLN A 21 -6.71 -15.75 -16.41
C GLN A 21 -5.99 -15.51 -15.07
N PRO A 22 -6.41 -16.17 -13.98
CA PRO A 22 -5.75 -16.03 -12.70
C PRO A 22 -4.38 -16.71 -12.69
N GLN A 23 -3.40 -16.04 -12.12
CA GLN A 23 -2.02 -16.50 -11.98
C GLN A 23 -1.55 -16.29 -10.54
N CYS A 24 -0.59 -17.12 -10.12
CA CYS A 24 0.04 -16.98 -8.81
C CYS A 24 1.55 -17.22 -8.88
N LEU A 25 2.30 -16.43 -8.12
CA LEU A 25 3.75 -16.56 -7.95
C LEU A 25 4.08 -16.76 -6.46
N PRO A 26 4.64 -17.91 -6.07
CA PRO A 26 4.99 -18.20 -4.69
C PRO A 26 6.38 -17.67 -4.33
N PHE A 27 6.53 -17.17 -3.11
CA PHE A 27 7.80 -16.72 -2.55
C PHE A 27 7.97 -17.24 -1.10
N THR A 28 9.21 -17.26 -0.64
CA THR A 28 9.59 -17.56 0.76
C THR A 28 9.72 -16.28 1.58
N ASP A 29 9.86 -16.41 2.91
CA ASP A 29 10.01 -15.27 3.84
C ASP A 29 11.19 -14.37 3.45
N ALA A 30 12.31 -14.99 3.05
CA ALA A 30 13.54 -14.30 2.64
C ALA A 30 13.41 -13.53 1.31
N GLN A 31 12.28 -13.69 0.59
CA GLN A 31 12.08 -13.15 -0.75
C GLN A 31 11.06 -12.01 -0.80
N MET A 32 10.74 -11.37 0.32
CA MET A 32 9.81 -10.22 0.35
C MET A 32 10.19 -9.11 -0.63
N SER A 33 11.47 -8.73 -0.68
CA SER A 33 11.95 -7.71 -1.64
C SER A 33 11.74 -8.13 -3.10
N GLU A 34 11.93 -9.41 -3.41
CA GLU A 34 11.72 -9.94 -4.76
C GLU A 34 10.22 -9.98 -5.11
N ALA A 35 9.36 -10.38 -4.17
CA ALA A 35 7.90 -10.37 -4.35
C ALA A 35 7.37 -8.94 -4.61
N LEU A 36 7.91 -7.93 -3.90
CA LEU A 36 7.56 -6.52 -4.10
C LEU A 36 8.05 -5.99 -5.45
N LYS A 37 9.28 -6.33 -5.85
CA LYS A 37 9.81 -6.00 -7.17
C LYS A 37 8.95 -6.62 -8.27
N GLN A 38 8.54 -7.87 -8.11
CA GLN A 38 7.69 -8.55 -9.07
C GLN A 38 6.31 -7.89 -9.18
N CYS A 39 5.72 -7.43 -8.08
CA CYS A 39 4.49 -6.64 -8.13
C CYS A 39 4.65 -5.36 -8.97
N GLN A 40 5.78 -4.67 -8.89
CA GLN A 40 6.04 -3.48 -9.69
C GLN A 40 6.14 -3.82 -11.18
N VAL A 41 6.87 -4.88 -11.54
CA VAL A 41 6.98 -5.36 -12.93
C VAL A 41 5.62 -5.72 -13.48
N LEU A 42 4.83 -6.51 -12.74
CA LEU A 42 3.50 -6.94 -13.18
C LEU A 42 2.56 -5.75 -13.37
N ARG A 43 2.57 -4.74 -12.49
CA ARG A 43 1.73 -3.54 -12.62
C ARG A 43 2.13 -2.64 -13.79
N GLY A 44 3.36 -2.76 -14.29
CA GLY A 44 3.85 -1.97 -15.42
C GLY A 44 3.41 -2.52 -16.78
N ASP A 45 2.88 -3.74 -16.84
CA ASP A 45 2.47 -4.40 -18.07
C ASP A 45 0.94 -4.34 -18.23
N PRO A 46 0.40 -3.74 -19.31
CA PRO A 46 -1.04 -3.63 -19.55
C PRO A 46 -1.73 -5.00 -19.75
N ARG A 47 -0.98 -6.08 -19.97
CA ARG A 47 -1.50 -7.44 -20.02
C ARG A 47 -1.77 -8.04 -18.65
N HIS A 48 -1.45 -7.32 -17.57
CA HIS A 48 -1.75 -7.75 -16.21
C HIS A 48 -2.74 -6.82 -15.53
N ALA A 49 -3.58 -7.40 -14.66
CA ALA A 49 -4.54 -6.66 -13.84
C ALA A 49 -4.64 -7.27 -12.43
N HIS A 50 -5.21 -6.51 -11.50
CA HIS A 50 -5.52 -6.97 -10.13
C HIS A 50 -4.32 -7.58 -9.36
N VAL A 51 -3.12 -7.01 -9.54
CA VAL A 51 -1.89 -7.48 -8.89
C VAL A 51 -1.95 -7.25 -7.36
N THR A 52 -2.08 -8.34 -6.63
CA THR A 52 -2.26 -8.38 -5.17
C THR A 52 -1.19 -9.26 -4.55
N ILE A 53 -0.63 -8.83 -3.41
CA ILE A 53 0.30 -9.62 -2.63
C ILE A 53 -0.40 -10.05 -1.33
N SER A 54 -0.28 -11.33 -1.00
CA SER A 54 -0.71 -11.92 0.26
C SER A 54 0.52 -12.47 0.96
N SER A 55 0.68 -12.20 2.25
CA SER A 55 1.81 -12.66 3.02
C SER A 55 1.40 -13.08 4.42
N GLU A 56 1.90 -14.24 4.84
CA GLU A 56 1.79 -14.81 6.18
C GLU A 56 3.19 -14.85 6.83
N LEU A 57 3.90 -13.73 6.76
CA LEU A 57 5.22 -13.60 7.38
C LEU A 57 5.07 -13.71 8.90
N ARG A 58 5.55 -14.81 9.48
CA ARG A 58 5.46 -15.06 10.93
C ARG A 58 6.07 -13.95 11.77
N ASP A 59 7.10 -13.29 11.25
CA ASP A 59 7.82 -12.22 11.95
C ASP A 59 7.20 -10.82 11.74
N MET A 60 6.26 -10.66 10.79
CA MET A 60 5.61 -9.36 10.52
C MET A 60 4.17 -9.26 11.01
N VAL A 61 3.57 -10.38 11.41
CA VAL A 61 2.35 -10.34 12.20
C VAL A 61 2.80 -10.19 13.65
N GLY A 62 2.48 -9.04 14.26
CA GLY A 62 2.73 -8.84 15.70
C GLY A 62 2.18 -10.05 16.48
N PRO A 63 2.86 -10.49 17.56
CA PRO A 63 2.42 -11.66 18.31
C PRO A 63 0.94 -11.54 18.68
N VAL A 64 0.20 -12.65 18.59
CA VAL A 64 -1.21 -12.67 18.94
C VAL A 64 -1.37 -12.15 20.38
N GLY A 65 -2.11 -11.05 20.55
CA GLY A 65 -2.31 -10.39 21.85
C GLY A 65 -1.38 -9.22 22.15
N VAL A 66 -0.44 -8.86 21.27
CA VAL A 66 0.35 -7.63 21.38
C VAL A 66 -0.33 -6.53 20.58
N ALA A 67 -0.96 -5.57 21.27
CA ALA A 67 -1.43 -4.37 20.61
C ALA A 67 -0.23 -3.54 20.15
N ALA A 68 -0.23 -3.12 18.88
CA ALA A 68 0.86 -2.32 18.31
C ALA A 68 1.03 -0.95 19.01
N VAL A 69 0.01 -0.50 19.74
CA VAL A 69 0.05 0.72 20.54
C VAL A 69 -0.86 0.56 21.75
N GLU A 70 -0.31 0.71 22.95
CA GLU A 70 -1.06 0.77 24.20
C GLU A 70 -0.72 2.05 24.94
N ASN A 71 -1.72 2.77 25.47
CA ASN A 71 -1.52 4.03 26.20
C ASN A 71 -0.66 5.07 25.47
N GLY A 72 -0.71 5.06 24.12
CA GLY A 72 0.09 5.97 23.29
C GLY A 72 1.56 5.57 23.17
N GLN A 73 1.93 4.34 23.50
CA GLN A 73 3.28 3.81 23.36
C GLN A 73 3.31 2.59 22.45
N THR A 74 4.37 2.47 21.65
CA THR A 74 4.68 1.26 20.89
C THR A 74 5.17 0.14 21.81
N PRO A 75 5.25 -1.12 21.34
CA PRO A 75 5.59 -2.27 22.19
C PRO A 75 7.02 -2.22 22.75
N ASP A 76 7.90 -1.43 22.13
CA ASP A 76 9.26 -1.12 22.57
C ASP A 76 9.34 0.09 23.52
N GLY A 77 8.19 0.63 23.93
CA GLY A 77 8.08 1.71 24.94
C GLY A 77 8.33 3.10 24.39
N HIS A 78 8.43 3.27 23.07
CA HIS A 78 8.52 4.59 22.46
C HIS A 78 7.14 5.25 22.39
N SER A 79 7.10 6.57 22.59
CA SER A 79 5.87 7.34 22.38
C SER A 79 5.45 7.19 20.92
N TYR A 80 4.22 6.76 20.70
CA TYR A 80 3.68 6.59 19.37
C TYR A 80 3.09 7.91 18.85
N GLU A 81 3.86 8.60 18.02
CA GLU A 81 3.51 9.94 17.52
C GLU A 81 2.60 9.95 16.29
N TRP A 82 2.09 8.79 15.85
CA TRP A 82 1.20 8.75 14.69
C TRP A 82 -0.11 9.48 14.97
N SER A 83 -0.33 10.58 14.25
CA SER A 83 -1.63 11.21 14.11
C SER A 83 -2.01 11.27 12.63
N LYS A 84 -3.29 11.02 12.33
CA LYS A 84 -3.85 11.20 10.97
C LYS A 84 -3.58 12.62 10.44
N ALA A 85 -3.52 13.60 11.34
CA ALA A 85 -3.19 15.00 11.06
C ALA A 85 -1.73 15.22 10.61
N GLY A 86 -0.78 14.39 11.05
CA GLY A 86 0.65 14.54 10.72
C GLY A 86 1.03 14.20 9.28
N ARG A 87 0.23 13.38 8.58
CA ARG A 87 0.48 12.96 7.18
C ARG A 87 -0.49 13.55 6.16
N ALA A 88 -1.74 13.82 6.53
CA ALA A 88 -2.73 14.41 5.61
C ALA A 88 -2.45 15.90 5.27
N GLY A 89 -1.29 16.42 5.70
CA GLY A 89 -1.11 17.83 5.98
C GLY A 89 -1.95 18.18 7.20
N ALA A 90 -1.33 18.76 8.23
CA ALA A 90 -2.12 19.44 9.25
C ALA A 90 -3.10 20.35 8.51
N SER A 91 -4.40 20.25 8.81
CA SER A 91 -5.39 21.22 8.34
C SER A 91 -4.76 22.59 8.53
N ARG A 92 -4.46 23.29 7.43
CA ARG A 92 -3.71 24.56 7.48
C ARG A 92 -4.36 25.43 8.54
N LYS A 93 -3.60 26.27 9.26
CA LYS A 93 -4.15 27.17 10.31
C LYS A 93 -5.40 27.96 9.88
N ASN A 94 -5.63 28.08 8.56
CA ASN A 94 -6.76 28.75 7.94
C ASN A 94 -7.75 27.79 7.23
N ALA A 95 -7.80 26.51 7.57
CA ALA A 95 -8.68 25.53 6.90
C ALA A 95 -10.18 25.86 7.02
N GLN A 96 -10.55 26.70 8.00
CA GLN A 96 -11.91 27.23 8.15
C GLN A 96 -12.10 28.60 7.46
N GLN A 97 -11.05 29.23 6.96
CA GLN A 97 -11.18 30.48 6.20
C GLN A 97 -11.56 30.15 4.75
N PRO A 98 -12.47 30.92 4.14
CA PRO A 98 -12.78 30.77 2.73
C PRO A 98 -11.50 30.97 1.88
N PRO A 99 -11.37 30.23 0.75
CA PRO A 99 -10.21 30.36 -0.12
C PRO A 99 -10.06 31.80 -0.62
N VAL A 100 -8.84 32.33 -0.49
CA VAL A 100 -8.48 33.70 -0.91
C VAL A 100 -8.53 33.77 -2.43
N THR A 101 -9.26 34.73 -2.99
CA THR A 101 -9.33 34.93 -4.45
C THR A 101 -8.07 35.63 -4.96
N ARG A 102 -7.77 35.46 -6.24
CA ARG A 102 -6.56 36.00 -6.88
C ARG A 102 -6.42 37.52 -6.70
N GLU A 103 -7.54 38.24 -6.72
CA GLU A 103 -7.62 39.68 -6.49
C GLU A 103 -7.19 40.12 -5.07
N GLN A 104 -7.26 39.21 -4.09
CA GLN A 104 -6.84 39.47 -2.71
C GLN A 104 -5.36 39.16 -2.47
N MET A 105 -4.66 38.50 -3.40
CA MET A 105 -3.22 38.23 -3.30
C MET A 105 -2.36 39.38 -3.84
N ASP A 106 -2.92 40.23 -4.70
CA ASP A 106 -2.21 41.32 -5.38
C ASP A 106 -2.37 42.69 -4.66
N ARG A 107 -2.77 42.70 -3.39
CA ARG A 107 -2.93 43.92 -2.56
C ARG A 107 -1.94 44.02 -1.42
#